data_AF-C9PNQ7-F1
#
_entry.id   AF-C9PNQ7-F1
#
_cell.length_a   1.000
_cell.length_b   1.000
_cell.length_c   1.000
_cell.angle_alpha   90.00
_cell.angle_beta   90.00
_cell.angle_gamma   90.00
#
_symmetry.space_group_name_H-M   'P 1'
#
loop_
_entity.id
_entity.type
_entity.pdbx_description
1 polymer ?
#
loop_
_entity_poly.entity_id
_entity_poly.type
_entity_poly.pdbx_seq_one_letter_code
_entity_poly.pdbx_strand_id
1 'polypeptide(L)'
;MALEIEKKKNTHEVENQKSKGLNTFLWLLVFVVITAAALGNIYLVEQFSTPIRVVGVVVLLLIALGIATLTNQGTKARHFFSDSRVELRKIVWPTRPEAMQTTLIVAGVTIVVSLILWGLDSIIVALITFLTDLRF
;
A
#
# COMPACT_ATOMS: atom_id res chain seq x y z
N MET A 1 -35.87 17.23 -15.77
CA MET A 1 -35.14 16.36 -16.72
C MET A 1 -33.68 16.13 -16.35
N ALA A 2 -32.71 17.02 -16.63
CA ALA A 2 -31.29 16.74 -16.30
C ALA A 2 -31.01 16.56 -14.78
N LEU A 3 -31.65 17.38 -13.93
CA LEU A 3 -31.58 17.27 -12.47
C LEU A 3 -32.24 16.00 -11.91
N GLU A 4 -33.23 15.43 -12.61
CA GLU A 4 -33.86 14.17 -12.22
C GLU A 4 -33.01 12.96 -12.59
N ILE A 5 -32.23 13.05 -13.67
CA ILE A 5 -31.30 12.01 -14.12
C ILE A 5 -30.13 11.88 -13.14
N GLU A 6 -29.55 12.99 -12.67
CA GLU A 6 -28.55 12.96 -11.59
C GLU A 6 -29.13 12.46 -10.27
N LYS A 7 -30.32 12.92 -9.88
CA LYS A 7 -30.98 12.46 -8.65
C LYS A 7 -31.27 10.95 -8.71
N LYS A 8 -31.72 10.43 -9.84
CA LYS A 8 -31.99 9.00 -10.04
C LYS A 8 -30.71 8.16 -10.07
N LYS A 9 -29.63 8.68 -10.66
CA LYS A 9 -28.30 8.04 -10.63
C LYS A 9 -27.73 7.96 -9.21
N ASN A 10 -27.84 9.04 -8.44
CA ASN A 10 -27.46 9.07 -7.01
C ASN A 10 -28.39 8.20 -6.14
N THR A 11 -29.65 7.98 -6.54
CA THR A 11 -30.59 7.12 -5.82
C THR A 11 -30.24 5.63 -5.96
N HIS A 12 -29.68 5.22 -7.11
CA HIS A 12 -29.32 3.81 -7.37
C HIS A 12 -27.97 3.39 -6.75
N GLU A 13 -27.08 4.31 -6.35
CA GLU A 13 -25.86 3.98 -5.58
C GLU A 13 -26.13 3.81 -4.07
N VAL A 14 -27.25 4.33 -3.56
CA VAL A 14 -27.62 4.26 -2.14
C VAL A 14 -28.33 2.93 -1.80
N GLU A 15 -28.80 2.19 -2.81
CA GLU A 15 -29.72 1.05 -2.64
C GLU A 15 -29.05 -0.22 -2.09
N ASN A 16 -27.71 -0.33 -2.13
CA ASN A 16 -26.98 -1.51 -1.66
C ASN A 16 -26.06 -1.23 -0.47
N GLN A 17 -26.44 -0.28 0.40
CA GLN A 17 -25.81 -0.13 1.71
C GLN A 17 -26.57 -0.99 2.72
N LYS A 18 -25.96 -2.08 3.18
CA LYS A 18 -26.50 -2.89 4.28
C LYS A 18 -26.83 -1.99 5.47
N SER A 19 -27.90 -2.33 6.20
CA SER A 19 -28.31 -1.55 7.38
C SER A 19 -27.15 -1.34 8.34
N LYS A 20 -27.14 -0.20 9.02
CA LYS A 20 -26.07 0.17 9.98
C LYS A 20 -25.82 -0.95 10.99
N GLY A 21 -26.89 -1.61 11.47
CA GLY A 21 -26.80 -2.75 12.38
C GLY A 21 -26.14 -3.99 11.76
N LEU A 22 -26.47 -4.35 10.52
CA LEU A 22 -25.87 -5.49 9.83
C LEU A 22 -24.38 -5.27 9.54
N ASN A 23 -24.00 -4.03 9.17
CA ASN A 23 -22.60 -3.69 8.94
C ASN A 23 -21.78 -3.73 10.24
N THR A 24 -22.32 -3.23 11.36
CA THR A 24 -21.69 -3.35 12.68
C THR A 24 -21.55 -4.80 13.11
N PHE A 25 -22.57 -5.63 12.86
CA PHE A 25 -22.52 -7.06 13.15
C PHE A 25 -21.42 -7.79 12.36
N LEU A 26 -21.30 -7.50 11.05
CA LEU A 26 -20.23 -8.06 10.22
C LEU A 26 -18.84 -7.66 10.73
N TRP A 27 -18.66 -6.41 11.16
CA TRP A 27 -17.40 -5.95 11.76
C TRP A 27 -17.09 -6.62 13.09
N LEU A 28 -18.10 -6.82 13.93
CA LEU A 28 -17.96 -7.58 15.18
C LEU A 28 -17.54 -9.01 14.89
N LEU A 29 -18.15 -9.66 13.88
CA LEU A 29 -17.80 -11.01 13.47
C LEU A 29 -16.34 -11.09 12.97
N VAL A 30 -15.89 -10.13 12.16
CA VAL A 30 -14.48 -10.03 11.74
C VAL A 30 -13.55 -9.92 12.95
N PHE A 31 -13.87 -9.05 13.92
CA PHE A 31 -13.08 -8.87 15.13
C PHE A 31 -12.97 -10.17 15.93
N VAL A 32 -14.09 -10.88 16.12
CA VAL A 32 -14.14 -12.17 16.82
C VAL A 32 -13.24 -13.20 16.12
N VAL A 33 -13.29 -13.30 14.78
CA VAL A 33 -12.46 -14.24 14.03
C VAL A 33 -10.97 -13.92 14.17
N ILE A 34 -10.59 -12.64 14.13
CA ILE A 34 -9.18 -12.21 14.30
C ILE A 34 -8.70 -12.49 15.72
N THR A 35 -9.50 -12.17 16.73
CA THR A 35 -9.16 -12.45 18.13
C THR A 35 -9.05 -13.96 18.36
N ALA A 36 -9.94 -14.76 17.79
CA ALA A 36 -9.86 -16.22 17.84
C ALA A 36 -8.59 -16.75 17.16
N ALA A 37 -8.18 -16.18 16.03
CA ALA A 37 -6.92 -16.55 15.36
C ALA A 37 -5.69 -16.21 16.22
N ALA A 38 -5.68 -15.04 16.86
CA ALA A 38 -4.59 -14.62 17.73
C ALA A 38 -4.49 -15.49 19.00
N LEU A 39 -5.62 -15.70 19.70
CA LEU A 39 -5.69 -16.55 20.88
C LEU A 39 -5.42 -18.02 20.55
N GLY A 40 -5.95 -18.50 19.44
CA GLY A 40 -5.67 -19.85 18.93
C GLY A 40 -4.18 -20.02 18.66
N ASN A 41 -3.51 -19.04 18.04
CA ASN A 41 -2.08 -19.10 17.81
C ASN A 41 -1.28 -19.17 19.13
N ILE A 42 -1.67 -18.43 20.17
CA ILE A 42 -1.01 -18.42 21.48
C ILE A 42 -1.25 -19.73 22.25
N TYR A 43 -2.49 -20.21 22.32
CA TYR A 43 -2.84 -21.40 23.10
C TYR A 43 -2.30 -22.68 22.46
N LEU A 44 -2.29 -22.74 21.12
CA LEU A 44 -1.80 -23.92 20.43
C LEU A 44 -0.28 -24.05 20.47
N VAL A 45 0.49 -23.07 21.03
CA VAL A 45 1.98 -23.01 21.05
C VAL A 45 2.66 -24.25 21.64
N GLU A 46 2.02 -24.92 22.58
CA GLU A 46 2.62 -26.06 23.28
C GLU A 46 2.28 -27.41 22.61
N GLN A 47 1.24 -27.48 21.77
CA GLN A 47 0.68 -28.76 21.30
C GLN A 47 0.99 -29.14 19.83
N PHE A 48 1.53 -28.24 19.01
CA PHE A 48 1.62 -28.43 17.55
C PHE A 48 2.95 -27.97 16.92
N SER A 49 3.26 -28.46 15.73
CA SER A 49 4.43 -27.98 14.97
C SER A 49 4.15 -26.62 14.31
N THR A 50 5.18 -25.79 14.12
CA THR A 50 5.04 -24.42 13.57
C THR A 50 4.33 -24.35 12.21
N PRO A 51 4.51 -25.27 11.24
CA PRO A 51 3.88 -25.14 9.92
C PRO A 51 2.35 -25.28 9.97
N ILE A 52 1.82 -26.17 10.80
CA ILE A 52 0.36 -26.42 10.87
C ILE A 52 -0.39 -25.21 11.42
N ARG A 53 0.24 -24.46 12.35
CA ARG A 53 -0.34 -23.24 12.93
C ARG A 53 -0.38 -22.11 11.94
N VAL A 54 0.70 -21.92 11.17
CA VAL A 54 0.76 -20.89 10.14
C VAL A 54 -0.37 -21.10 9.13
N VAL A 55 -0.58 -22.34 8.69
CA VAL A 55 -1.71 -22.68 7.81
C VAL A 55 -3.05 -22.35 8.47
N GLY A 56 -3.26 -22.74 9.74
CA GLY A 56 -4.49 -22.43 10.48
C GLY A 56 -4.77 -20.92 10.60
N VAL A 57 -3.76 -20.13 10.94
CA VAL A 57 -3.87 -18.66 11.03
C VAL A 57 -4.17 -18.05 9.67
N VAL A 58 -3.52 -18.52 8.61
CA VAL A 58 -3.78 -18.05 7.23
C VAL A 58 -5.23 -18.34 6.83
N VAL A 59 -5.73 -19.55 7.10
CA VAL A 59 -7.13 -19.90 6.80
C VAL A 59 -8.10 -18.99 7.55
N LEU A 60 -7.89 -18.75 8.84
CA LEU A 60 -8.74 -17.84 9.63
C LEU A 60 -8.67 -16.39 9.13
N LEU A 61 -7.48 -15.93 8.72
CA LEU A 61 -7.32 -14.61 8.08
C LEU A 61 -8.07 -14.51 6.77
N LEU A 62 -8.02 -15.55 5.92
CA LEU A 62 -8.78 -15.58 4.67
C LEU A 62 -10.29 -15.55 4.92
N ILE A 63 -10.78 -16.25 5.95
CA ILE A 63 -12.18 -16.19 6.37
C ILE A 63 -12.55 -14.77 6.83
N ALA A 64 -11.73 -14.16 7.68
CA ALA A 64 -11.93 -12.79 8.15
C ALA A 64 -11.96 -11.78 7.00
N LEU A 65 -11.03 -11.91 6.04
CA LEU A 65 -11.01 -11.10 4.81
C LEU A 65 -12.26 -11.34 3.96
N GLY A 66 -12.71 -12.59 3.82
CA GLY A 66 -13.96 -12.94 3.15
C GLY A 66 -15.14 -12.17 3.74
N ILE A 67 -15.33 -12.26 5.06
CA ILE A 67 -16.40 -11.53 5.78
C ILE A 67 -16.23 -10.01 5.66
N ALA A 68 -14.99 -9.50 5.77
CA ALA A 68 -14.71 -8.07 5.61
C ALA A 68 -15.10 -7.56 4.22
N THR A 69 -14.94 -8.36 3.16
CA THR A 69 -15.36 -7.97 1.81
C THR A 69 -16.87 -7.89 1.62
N LEU A 70 -17.65 -8.56 2.47
CA LEU A 70 -19.12 -8.52 2.51
C LEU A 70 -19.67 -7.30 3.29
N THR A 71 -18.81 -6.54 3.98
CA THR A 71 -19.18 -5.29 4.66
C THR A 71 -19.43 -4.17 3.65
N ASN A 72 -20.13 -3.11 4.07
CA ASN A 72 -20.35 -1.93 3.23
C ASN A 72 -19.03 -1.25 2.82
N GLN A 73 -18.00 -1.33 3.66
CA GLN A 73 -16.68 -0.80 3.33
C GLN A 73 -15.96 -1.70 2.33
N GLY A 74 -16.14 -3.02 2.46
CA GLY A 74 -15.59 -4.01 1.53
C GLY A 74 -16.19 -3.92 0.11
N THR A 75 -17.49 -3.70 0.00
CA THR A 75 -18.16 -3.49 -1.30
C THR A 75 -17.72 -2.18 -1.95
N LYS A 76 -17.61 -1.08 -1.18
CA LYS A 76 -17.05 0.20 -1.65
C LYS A 76 -15.62 0.04 -2.15
N ALA A 77 -14.77 -0.67 -1.41
CA ALA A 77 -13.39 -0.92 -1.82
C ALA A 77 -13.34 -1.71 -3.13
N ARG A 78 -14.17 -2.75 -3.30
CA ARG A 78 -14.27 -3.52 -4.56
C ARG A 78 -14.68 -2.65 -5.74
N HIS A 79 -15.66 -1.77 -5.55
CA HIS A 79 -16.06 -0.82 -6.58
C HIS A 79 -14.92 0.13 -6.96
N PHE A 80 -14.26 0.70 -5.95
CA PHE A 80 -13.09 1.57 -6.14
C PHE A 80 -11.95 0.87 -6.88
N PHE A 81 -11.70 -0.42 -6.62
CA PHE A 81 -10.71 -1.20 -7.39
C PHE A 81 -11.10 -1.36 -8.86
N SER A 82 -12.39 -1.53 -9.15
CA SER A 82 -12.88 -1.57 -10.53
C SER A 82 -12.71 -0.22 -11.23
N ASP A 83 -13.10 0.88 -10.56
CA ASP A 83 -12.97 2.23 -11.10
C ASP A 83 -11.50 2.61 -11.31
N SER A 84 -10.63 2.26 -10.35
CA SER A 84 -9.19 2.48 -10.45
C SER A 84 -8.59 1.77 -11.67
N ARG A 85 -9.06 0.57 -12.03
CA ARG A 85 -8.59 -0.12 -13.26
C ARG A 85 -8.96 0.65 -14.53
N VAL A 86 -10.09 1.35 -14.53
CA VAL A 86 -10.51 2.19 -15.66
C VAL A 86 -9.60 3.41 -15.76
N GLU A 87 -9.26 4.05 -14.63
CA GLU A 87 -8.31 5.17 -14.57
C GLU A 87 -6.89 4.76 -14.94
N LEU A 88 -6.43 3.59 -14.49
CA LEU A 88 -5.12 3.03 -14.87
C LEU A 88 -4.99 2.84 -16.39
N ARG A 89 -6.10 2.60 -17.09
CA ARG A 89 -6.10 2.50 -18.56
C ARG A 89 -5.92 3.86 -19.24
N LYS A 90 -6.22 4.95 -18.54
CA LYS A 90 -5.97 6.32 -19.02
C LYS A 90 -4.51 6.73 -18.83
N ILE A 91 -3.71 5.95 -18.09
CA ILE A 91 -2.27 6.20 -17.97
C ILE A 91 -1.63 5.89 -19.31
N VAL A 92 -1.26 6.94 -20.02
CA VAL A 92 -0.35 6.86 -21.15
C VAL A 92 1.04 6.61 -20.57
N TRP A 93 1.46 5.35 -20.57
CA TRP A 93 2.82 5.03 -20.16
C TRP A 93 3.81 5.65 -21.15
N PRO A 94 4.86 6.31 -20.65
CA PRO A 94 5.85 6.94 -21.52
C PRO A 94 6.44 5.90 -22.46
N THR A 95 6.64 6.29 -23.71
CA THR A 95 7.28 5.41 -24.68
C THR A 95 8.74 5.14 -24.25
N ARG A 96 9.31 3.99 -24.64
CA ARG A 96 10.72 3.65 -24.34
C ARG A 96 11.70 4.81 -24.60
N PRO A 97 11.63 5.55 -25.72
CA PRO A 97 12.53 6.68 -25.94
C PRO A 97 12.31 7.85 -24.95
N GLU A 98 11.07 8.19 -24.59
CA GLU A 98 10.76 9.26 -23.61
C GLU A 98 11.28 8.90 -22.21
N ALA A 99 11.08 7.63 -21.80
CA ALA A 99 11.57 7.12 -20.53
C ALA A 99 13.11 7.12 -20.48
N MET A 100 13.77 6.76 -21.58
CA MET A 100 15.24 6.80 -21.66
C MET A 100 15.77 8.23 -21.66
N GLN A 101 15.13 9.17 -22.36
CA GLN A 101 15.55 10.56 -22.37
C GLN A 101 15.51 11.18 -20.97
N THR A 102 14.39 10.99 -20.26
CA THR A 102 14.25 11.48 -18.88
C THR A 102 15.24 10.80 -17.93
N THR A 103 15.46 9.49 -18.05
CA THR A 103 16.46 8.76 -17.25
C THR A 103 17.88 9.28 -17.52
N LEU A 104 18.24 9.52 -18.78
CA LEU A 104 19.56 10.04 -19.14
C LEU A 104 19.78 11.47 -18.64
N ILE A 105 18.75 12.32 -18.67
CA ILE A 105 18.80 13.67 -18.08
C ILE A 105 19.10 13.56 -16.58
N VAL A 106 18.33 12.74 -15.84
CA VAL A 106 18.53 12.55 -14.40
C VAL A 106 19.90 11.93 -14.10
N ALA A 107 20.34 10.96 -14.89
CA ALA A 107 21.66 10.34 -14.75
C ALA A 107 22.78 11.37 -14.97
N GLY A 108 22.67 12.21 -15.99
CA GLY A 108 23.64 13.28 -16.26
C GLY A 108 23.73 14.28 -15.11
N VAL A 109 22.59 14.76 -14.60
CA VAL A 109 22.56 15.68 -13.45
C VAL A 109 23.17 15.02 -12.20
N THR A 110 22.83 13.75 -11.94
CA THR A 110 23.38 12.99 -10.81
C THR A 110 24.90 12.86 -10.90
N ILE A 111 25.44 12.57 -12.10
CA ILE A 111 26.89 12.48 -12.33
C ILE A 111 27.56 13.82 -12.02
N VAL A 112 27.03 14.93 -12.53
CA VAL A 112 27.59 16.27 -12.29
C VAL A 112 27.59 16.59 -10.79
N VAL A 113 26.47 16.40 -10.10
CA VAL A 113 26.38 16.64 -8.66
C VAL A 113 27.34 15.76 -7.88
N SER A 114 27.42 14.46 -8.22
CA SER A 114 28.34 13.52 -7.54
C SER A 114 29.80 13.92 -7.70
N LEU A 115 30.19 14.44 -8.87
CA LEU A 115 31.55 14.86 -9.15
C LEU A 115 31.92 16.16 -8.41
N ILE A 116 30.96 17.10 -8.33
CA ILE A 116 31.13 18.35 -7.57
C ILE A 116 31.32 18.04 -6.09
N LEU A 117 30.44 17.21 -5.51
CA LEU A 117 30.57 16.79 -4.11
C LEU A 117 31.91 16.09 -3.89
N TRP A 118 32.23 15.06 -4.66
CA TRP A 118 33.50 14.35 -4.55
C TRP A 118 34.73 15.28 -4.61
N GLY A 119 34.73 16.28 -5.48
CA GLY A 119 35.80 17.27 -5.57
C GLY A 119 35.90 18.14 -4.30
N LEU A 120 34.77 18.65 -3.82
CA LEU A 120 34.72 19.46 -2.60
C LEU A 120 35.15 18.66 -1.36
N ASP A 121 34.62 17.45 -1.19
CA ASP A 121 34.98 16.52 -0.11
C ASP A 121 36.49 16.22 -0.14
N SER A 122 37.05 15.97 -1.32
CA SER A 122 38.49 15.71 -1.48
C SER A 122 39.36 16.89 -1.07
N ILE A 123 38.95 18.12 -1.44
CA ILE A 123 39.66 19.35 -1.06
C ILE A 123 39.59 19.58 0.45
N ILE A 124 38.41 19.39 1.05
CA ILE A 124 38.21 19.56 2.49
C ILE A 124 39.10 18.58 3.26
N VAL A 125 39.10 17.29 2.86
CA VAL A 125 39.95 16.28 3.49
C VAL A 125 41.43 16.61 3.33
N ALA A 126 41.88 16.98 2.12
CA ALA A 126 43.27 17.36 1.90
C ALA A 126 43.70 18.54 2.77
N LEU A 127 42.84 19.55 2.92
CA LEU A 127 43.11 20.73 3.74
C LEU A 127 43.16 20.38 5.23
N ILE A 128 42.24 19.54 5.72
CA ILE A 128 42.24 19.06 7.11
C ILE A 128 43.51 18.25 7.41
N THR A 129 43.89 17.33 6.52
CA THR A 129 45.12 16.54 6.67
C THR A 129 46.34 17.45 6.68
N PHE A 130 46.46 18.38 5.74
CA PHE A 130 47.57 19.34 5.69
C PHE A 130 47.69 20.17 6.99
N LEU A 131 46.57 20.68 7.51
CA LEU A 131 46.56 21.46 8.75
C LEU A 131 46.89 20.61 9.99
N THR A 132 46.53 19.32 9.96
CA THR A 132 46.81 18.38 11.06
C THR A 132 48.28 17.98 11.07
N ASP A 133 48.85 17.69 9.89
CA ASP A 133 50.26 17.35 9.73
C ASP A 133 51.18 18.53 10.08
N LEU A 134 50.74 19.77 9.88
CA LEU A 134 51.51 20.97 10.24
C LEU A 134 51.60 21.21 11.76
N ARG A 135 50.75 20.54 12.56
CA ARG A 135 50.69 20.68 14.02
C ARG A 135 51.50 19.60 14.77
N PHE A 136 52.22 18.75 14.05
CA PHE A 136 53.21 17.81 14.58
C PHE A 136 54.57 18.04 13.91
#